data_AF-A0A494XJ24-F1
#
_entry.id   AF-A0A494XJ24-F1
#
_cell.length_a   1.000
_cell.length_b   1.000
_cell.length_c   1.000
_cell.angle_alpha   90.00
_cell.angle_beta   90.00
_cell.angle_gamma   90.00
#
_symmetry.space_group_name_H-M   'P 1'
#
loop_
_entity.id
_entity.type
_entity.pdbx_description
1 polymer ?
#
loop_
_entity_poly.entity_id
_entity_poly.type
_entity_poly.pdbx_seq_one_letter_code
_entity_poly.pdbx_strand_id
1 'polypeptide(L)' 'MVRRFHIGLAVIGTLSAAAGIAIAIDGGFEFNRTKVLTGIGVIFVSTAFYIAMLFVRDEDET' A
#
# COMPACT_ATOMS: atom_id res chain seq x y z
N MET A 1 -2.88 -21.68 8.87
CA MET A 1 -2.19 -20.49 9.46
C MET A 1 -1.92 -19.42 8.40
N VAL A 2 -1.42 -19.79 7.21
CA VAL A 2 -1.10 -18.91 6.06
C VAL A 2 -2.23 -17.98 5.59
N ARG A 3 -3.50 -18.43 5.61
CA ARG A 3 -4.66 -17.62 5.18
C ARG A 3 -4.92 -16.37 6.04
N ARG A 4 -4.66 -16.43 7.35
CA ARG A 4 -4.85 -15.28 8.26
C ARG A 4 -3.76 -14.22 8.09
N PHE A 5 -2.53 -14.67 7.81
CA PHE A 5 -1.41 -13.78 7.47
C PHE A 5 -1.69 -13.02 6.17
N HIS A 6 -2.20 -13.69 5.14
CA HIS A 6 -2.59 -13.05 3.89
C HIS A 6 -3.68 -11.99 4.07
N ILE A 7 -4.75 -12.30 4.82
CA ILE A 7 -5.82 -11.33 5.08
C ILE A 7 -5.28 -10.13 5.88
N GLY A 8 -4.44 -10.38 6.89
CA GLY A 8 -3.79 -9.32 7.65
C GLY A 8 -2.93 -8.42 6.79
N LEU A 9 -2.12 -9.01 5.89
CA LEU A 9 -1.25 -8.26 4.99
C LEU A 9 -2.04 -7.42 3.97
N ALA A 10 -3.12 -7.97 3.41
CA ALA A 10 -4.01 -7.23 2.50
C ALA A 10 -4.68 -6.03 3.19
N VAL A 11 -5.16 -6.21 4.43
CA VAL A 11 -5.76 -5.13 5.23
C VAL A 11 -4.72 -4.06 5.57
N ILE A 12 -3.49 -4.44 5.92
CA ILE A 12 -2.42 -3.49 6.18
C ILE A 12 -2.05 -2.71 4.91
N GLY A 13 -1.99 -3.39 3.76
CA GLY A 13 -1.73 -2.75 2.47
C GLY A 13 -2.79 -1.70 2.14
N THR A 14 -4.08 -2.04 2.22
CA THR A 14 -5.16 -1.10 1.90
C THR A 14 -5.23 0.08 2.88
N LEU A 15 -5.01 -0.14 4.18
CA LEU A 15 -4.93 0.94 5.17
C LEU A 15 -3.72 1.85 4.94
N SER A 16 -2.57 1.28 4.57
CA SER A 16 -1.37 2.05 4.23
C SER A 16 -1.58 2.90 2.98
N ALA A 17 -2.31 2.38 1.97
CA ALA A 17 -2.67 3.14 0.79
C ALA A 17 -3.59 4.32 1.15
N ALA A 18 -4.60 4.11 2.00
CA ALA A 18 -5.47 5.19 2.48
C ALA A 18 -4.70 6.28 3.26
N ALA A 19 -3.74 5.87 4.10
CA ALA A 19 -2.85 6.80 4.80
C ALA A 19 -1.96 7.59 3.82
N GLY A 20 -1.41 6.93 2.80
CA GLY A 20 -0.63 7.59 1.74
C GLY A 20 -1.44 8.62 0.96
N ILE A 21 -2.71 8.32 0.66
CA ILE A 21 -3.64 9.25 0.02
C ILE A 21 -3.89 10.47 0.93
N ALA A 22 -4.11 10.26 2.23
CA ALA A 22 -4.31 11.35 3.18
C ALA A 22 -3.10 12.29 3.23
N ILE A 23 -1.88 11.74 3.27
CA ILE A 23 -0.63 12.52 3.25
C ILE A 23 -0.49 13.30 1.94
N ALA A 24 -0.83 12.69 0.79
CA ALA A 24 -0.76 13.35 -0.50
C ALA A 24 -1.76 14.53 -0.60
N ILE A 25 -2.97 14.36 -0.09
CA ILE A 25 -4.00 15.41 -0.05
C ILE A 25 -3.57 16.54 0.90
N ASP A 26 -3.10 16.22 2.09
CA ASP A 26 -2.58 17.20 3.06
C ASP A 26 -1.43 18.02 2.48
N GLY A 27 -0.47 17.34 1.83
CA GLY A 27 0.61 18.01 1.10
C GLY A 27 0.12 18.88 -0.05
N GLY A 28 -0.97 18.48 -0.72
CA GLY A 28 -1.61 19.25 -1.78
C GLY A 28 -2.23 20.54 -1.26
N PHE A 29 -2.91 20.50 -0.11
CA PHE A 29 -3.47 21.69 0.54
C PHE A 29 -2.39 22.66 1.02
N GLU A 30 -1.25 22.15 1.50
CA GLU A 30 -0.10 22.98 1.90
C GLU A 30 0.79 23.43 0.72
N PHE A 31 0.47 23.03 -0.52
CA PHE A 31 1.33 23.19 -1.70
C PHE A 31 2.77 22.67 -1.49
N ASN A 32 2.93 21.70 -0.59
CA ASN A 32 4.21 21.12 -0.21
C ASN A 32 4.48 19.86 -1.04
N ARG A 33 5.30 20.02 -2.09
CA ARG A 33 5.65 18.91 -2.99
C ARG A 33 6.31 17.73 -2.27
N THR A 34 7.05 17.97 -1.20
CA THR A 34 7.69 16.91 -0.43
C THR A 34 6.66 16.02 0.24
N LYS A 35 5.63 16.60 0.89
CA LYS A 35 4.52 15.82 1.48
C LYS A 35 3.74 15.06 0.41
N VAL A 36 3.45 15.69 -0.73
CA VAL A 36 2.76 15.03 -1.86
C VAL A 36 3.56 13.81 -2.35
N LEU A 37 4.86 13.98 -2.58
CA LEU A 37 5.75 12.90 -3.03
C LEU A 37 5.85 11.77 -1.99
N THR A 38 5.90 12.09 -0.70
CA THR A 38 5.88 11.09 0.37
C THR A 38 4.59 10.27 0.33
N GLY A 39 3.43 10.93 0.20
CA GLY A 39 2.14 10.23 0.11
C GLY A 39 2.07 9.31 -1.11
N ILE A 40 2.51 9.79 -2.27
CA ILE A 40 2.62 8.98 -3.50
C ILE A 40 3.55 7.77 -3.28
N GLY A 41 4.69 7.98 -2.63
CA GLY A 41 5.65 6.92 -2.33
C GLY A 41 5.02 5.81 -1.48
N VAL A 42 4.24 6.17 -0.45
CA VAL A 42 3.54 5.20 0.41
C VAL A 42 2.52 4.38 -0.39
N ILE A 43 1.75 5.02 -1.28
CA ILE A 43 0.78 4.33 -2.16
C ILE A 43 1.49 3.34 -3.09
N PHE A 44 2.62 3.75 -3.67
CA PHE A 44 3.38 2.93 -4.60
C PHE A 44 3.96 1.69 -3.92
N VAL A 45 4.54 1.85 -2.73
CA VAL A 45 5.05 0.73 -1.92
C VAL A 45 3.92 -0.21 -1.52
N SER A 46 2.78 0.30 -1.07
CA SER A 46 1.61 -0.52 -0.73
C SER A 46 1.13 -1.34 -1.94
N THR A 47 1.07 -0.74 -3.12
CA THR A 47 0.69 -1.42 -4.36
C THR A 47 1.68 -2.52 -4.73
N ALA A 48 2.99 -2.25 -4.62
CA ALA A 48 4.01 -3.27 -4.89
C ALA A 48 3.87 -4.48 -3.96
N PHE A 49 3.60 -4.26 -2.67
CA PHE A 49 3.32 -5.35 -1.71
C PHE A 49 2.05 -6.13 -2.06
N TYR A 50 0.99 -5.45 -2.49
CA TYR A 50 -0.24 -6.11 -2.94
C TYR A 50 0.01 -7.02 -4.15
N ILE A 51 0.74 -6.51 -5.15
CA ILE A 51 1.10 -7.27 -6.35
C ILE A 51 1.98 -8.46 -5.98
N ALA A 52 3.00 -8.26 -5.14
CA ALA A 52 3.86 -9.35 -4.66
C ALA A 52 3.07 -10.45 -3.94
N MET A 53 2.10 -10.07 -3.10
CA MET A 53 1.18 -11.00 -2.45
C MET A 53 0.32 -11.78 -3.46
N LEU A 54 -0.04 -11.15 -4.58
CA LEU A 54 -0.81 -11.79 -5.65
C LEU A 54 0.01 -12.87 -6.36
N PHE A 55 1.30 -12.60 -6.63
CA PHE A 55 2.20 -13.57 -7.28
C PHE A 55 2.62 -14.74 -6.39
N VAL A 56 2.80 -14.54 -5.07
CA VAL A 56 3.05 -15.65 -4.13
C VAL A 56 1.89 -16.66 -4.14
N ARG A 57 0.67 -16.19 -4.40
CA ARG A 57 -0.51 -17.07 -4.50
C ARG A 57 -0.50 -17.98 -5.72
N ASP A 58 0.16 -17.60 -6.82
CA ASP A 58 0.24 -18.42 -8.03
C ASP A 58 1.25 -19.57 -7.88
N GLU A 59 2.30 -19.41 -7.08
CA GLU A 59 3.33 -20.45 -6.87
C GLU A 59 2.88 -21.57 -5.91
N ASP A 60 1.90 -21.29 -5.04
CA ASP A 60 1.34 -22.27 -4.09
C ASP A 60 0.25 -23.17 -4.71
N GLU A 61 -0.17 -22.92 -5.96
CA GLU A 61 -1.24 -23.66 -6.69
C GLU A 61 -0.70 -24.55 -7.84
N THR A 62 0.54 -25.05 -7.72
CA THR A 62 1.11 -26.11 -8.58
C THR A 62 1.72 -27.23 -7.76
#